data_AF-W9RKA6-F1
#
_entry.id   AF-W9RKA6-F1
#
_cell.length_a   1.000
_cell.length_b   1.000
_cell.length_c   1.000
_cell.angle_alpha   90.00
_cell.angle_beta   90.00
_cell.angle_gamma   90.00
#
_symmetry.space_group_name_H-M   'P 1'
#
loop_
_entity.id
_entity.type
_entity.pdbx_description
1 polymer ?
#
loop_
_entity_poly.entity_id
_entity_poly.type
_entity_poly.pdbx_seq_one_letter_code
_entity_poly.pdbx_strand_id
1 'polypeptide(L)'
;MFFILAICTCQEASRKVLEASMAERHEQWMLRYGKVYNDAAEKERRFNIFRENVEFIESFNADGRPNRPRSYKLSINEFADQTNQEFKAYR
;
A
#
# COMPACT_ATOMS: atom_id res chain seq x y z
N MET A 1 -34.03 23.93 -15.62
CA MET A 1 -32.65 23.51 -15.93
C MET A 1 -31.76 23.80 -14.72
N PHE A 2 -31.85 22.99 -13.65
CA PHE A 2 -30.92 22.99 -12.50
C PHE A 2 -31.05 21.64 -11.78
N PHE A 3 -30.30 20.62 -12.22
CA PHE A 3 -30.08 19.39 -11.47
C PHE A 3 -28.57 19.10 -11.53
N ILE A 4 -27.81 19.83 -10.73
CA ILE A 4 -26.41 19.49 -10.43
C ILE A 4 -26.29 19.57 -8.91
N LEU A 5 -25.54 18.64 -8.33
CA LEU A 5 -25.09 18.53 -6.93
C LEU A 5 -25.86 17.54 -6.04
N ALA A 6 -25.72 16.25 -6.35
CA ALA A 6 -25.78 15.18 -5.34
C ALA A 6 -24.71 14.11 -5.59
N ILE A 7 -23.50 14.56 -5.96
CA ILE A 7 -22.29 13.73 -5.90
C ILE A 7 -21.38 14.38 -4.86
N CYS A 8 -20.80 13.54 -3.98
CA CYS A 8 -19.66 13.81 -3.11
C CYS A 8 -19.91 14.20 -1.64
N THR A 9 -20.37 13.22 -0.86
CA THR A 9 -19.86 12.99 0.51
C THR A 9 -19.40 11.53 0.73
N CYS A 10 -19.96 10.58 -0.03
CA CYS A 10 -19.61 9.16 0.02
C CYS A 10 -18.17 8.86 -0.46
N GLN A 11 -17.66 9.62 -1.44
CA GLN A 11 -16.33 9.37 -2.02
C GLN A 11 -15.20 9.75 -1.07
N GLU A 12 -15.37 10.82 -0.29
CA GLU A 12 -14.39 11.21 0.73
C GLU A 12 -14.36 10.24 1.90
N ALA A 13 -15.53 9.80 2.37
CA ALA A 13 -15.65 8.81 3.44
C ALA A 13 -14.99 7.48 3.03
N SER A 14 -15.26 6.99 1.81
CA SER A 14 -14.66 5.76 1.29
C SER A 14 -13.14 5.86 1.19
N ARG A 15 -12.60 6.99 0.69
CA ARG A 15 -11.15 7.20 0.61
C ARG A 15 -10.50 7.25 1.99
N LYS A 16 -11.12 7.91 2.97
CA LYS A 16 -10.63 7.94 4.36
C LYS A 16 -10.61 6.55 5.02
N VAL A 17 -11.64 5.74 4.77
CA VAL A 17 -11.69 4.35 5.26
C VAL A 17 -10.59 3.49 4.63
N LEU A 18 -10.33 3.66 3.33
CA LEU A 18 -9.23 2.95 2.65
C LEU A 18 -7.86 3.35 3.19
N GLU A 19 -7.62 4.65 3.37
CA GLU A 19 -6.37 5.16 3.95
C GLU A 19 -6.19 4.67 5.41
N ALA A 20 -7.25 4.69 6.22
CA ALA A 20 -7.21 4.16 7.59
C ALA A 20 -6.87 2.65 7.62
N SER A 21 -7.43 1.88 6.69
CA SER A 21 -7.13 0.46 6.53
C SER A 21 -5.66 0.23 6.15
N MET A 22 -5.11 1.04 5.23
CA MET A 22 -3.70 0.90 4.84
C MET A 22 -2.74 1.31 5.98
N ALA A 23 -3.09 2.35 6.74
CA ALA A 23 -2.33 2.76 7.91
C ALA A 23 -2.28 1.64 8.96
N GLU A 24 -3.40 0.98 9.26
CA GLU A 24 -3.44 -0.16 10.18
C GLU A 24 -2.54 -1.31 9.69
N ARG A 25 -2.60 -1.65 8.39
CA ARG A 25 -1.74 -2.67 7.80
C ARG A 25 -0.25 -2.33 7.94
N HIS A 26 0.11 -1.06 7.77
CA HIS A 26 1.48 -0.60 7.95
C HIS A 26 1.92 -0.74 9.41
N GLU A 27 1.12 -0.34 10.39
CA GLU A 27 1.45 -0.53 11.81
C GLU A 27 1.63 -2.01 12.18
N GLN A 28 0.70 -2.88 11.73
CA GLN A 28 0.82 -4.32 11.96
C GLN A 28 2.08 -4.91 11.31
N TRP A 29 2.42 -4.47 10.11
CA TRP A 29 3.63 -4.86 9.42
C TRP A 29 4.89 -4.36 10.16
N MET A 30 4.89 -3.11 10.63
CA MET A 30 5.99 -2.55 11.43
C MET A 30 6.22 -3.37 12.71
N LEU A 31 5.15 -3.71 13.42
CA LEU A 31 5.20 -4.56 14.61
C LEU A 31 5.76 -5.95 14.29
N ARG A 32 5.32 -6.56 13.18
CA ARG A 32 5.79 -7.89 12.77
C ARG A 32 7.30 -7.92 12.47
N TYR A 33 7.83 -6.89 11.82
CA TYR A 33 9.23 -6.84 11.38
C TYR A 33 10.11 -5.93 12.25
N GLY A 34 9.61 -5.44 13.39
CA GLY A 34 10.37 -4.62 14.33
C GLY A 34 10.83 -3.27 13.76
N LYS A 35 10.03 -2.67 12.87
CA LYS A 35 10.39 -1.41 12.20
C LYS A 35 10.17 -0.22 13.14
N VAL A 36 11.22 0.57 13.32
CA VAL A 36 11.21 1.82 14.09
C VAL A 36 11.83 2.90 13.24
N TYR A 37 11.16 4.05 13.15
CA TYR A 37 11.63 5.21 12.39
C TYR A 37 12.08 6.31 13.33
N ASN A 38 13.03 7.13 12.86
CA ASN A 38 13.64 8.19 13.67
C ASN A 38 12.66 9.34 13.98
N ASP A 39 11.78 9.65 13.03
CA ASP A 39 10.83 10.74 13.14
C ASP A 39 9.56 10.48 12.31
N ALA A 40 8.58 11.37 12.48
CA ALA A 40 7.28 11.28 11.80
C ALA A 40 7.40 11.47 10.28
N ALA A 41 8.35 12.28 9.80
CA ALA A 41 8.52 12.55 8.37
C ALA A 41 9.08 11.32 7.64
N GLU A 42 10.05 10.63 8.23
CA GLU A 42 10.53 9.36 7.70
C GLU A 42 9.45 8.28 7.78
N LYS A 43 8.68 8.22 8.87
CA LYS A 43 7.54 7.30 8.98
C LYS A 43 6.52 7.53 7.86
N GLU A 44 6.19 8.78 7.56
CA GLU A 44 5.28 9.14 6.47
C GLU A 44 5.86 8.76 5.09
N ARG A 45 7.15 9.04 4.85
CA ARG A 45 7.82 8.64 3.61
C ARG A 45 7.80 7.13 3.41
N ARG A 46 8.12 6.37 4.46
CA ARG A 46 8.14 4.91 4.46
C ARG A 46 6.75 4.32 4.33
N PHE A 47 5.74 4.94 4.93
CA PHE A 47 4.34 4.58 4.75
C PHE A 47 3.90 4.71 3.29
N ASN A 48 4.26 5.81 2.61
CA ASN A 48 3.92 5.99 1.19
C ASN A 48 4.54 4.90 0.30
N ILE A 49 5.82 4.56 0.52
CA ILE A 49 6.48 3.47 -0.19
C ILE A 49 5.82 2.13 0.11
N PHE A 50 5.50 1.87 1.38
CA PHE A 50 4.78 0.67 1.80
C PHE A 50 3.44 0.53 1.08
N ARG A 51 2.63 1.60 1.04
CA ARG A 51 1.35 1.61 0.32
C ARG A 51 1.54 1.27 -1.15
N GLU A 52 2.44 1.96 -1.84
CA GLU A 52 2.71 1.72 -3.27
C GLU A 52 3.14 0.27 -3.55
N ASN A 53 4.00 -0.29 -2.70
CA ASN A 53 4.44 -1.67 -2.82
C ASN A 53 3.30 -2.67 -2.54
N VAL A 54 2.44 -2.41 -1.56
CA VAL A 54 1.28 -3.25 -1.25
C VAL A 54 0.28 -3.25 -2.42
N GLU A 55 -0.04 -2.07 -2.95
CA GLU A 55 -0.93 -1.93 -4.11
C GLU A 55 -0.34 -2.64 -5.34
N PHE A 56 0.97 -2.51 -5.56
CA PHE A 56 1.66 -3.25 -6.62
C PHE A 56 1.55 -4.76 -6.41
N ILE A 57 1.76 -5.28 -5.20
CA ILE A 57 1.63 -6.70 -4.88
C ILE A 57 0.19 -7.19 -5.14
N GLU A 58 -0.81 -6.42 -4.75
CA GLU A 58 -2.23 -6.78 -4.92
C GLU A 58 -2.63 -6.77 -6.39
N SER A 59 -2.31 -5.72 -7.14
CA SER A 59 -2.54 -5.66 -8.59
C SER A 59 -1.76 -6.77 -9.30
N PHE A 60 -0.46 -6.90 -8.99
CA PHE A 60 0.36 -7.97 -9.52
C PHE A 60 -0.18 -9.32 -9.11
N ASN A 61 -0.92 -9.51 -8.02
CA ASN A 61 -1.54 -10.80 -7.63
C ASN A 61 -3.00 -10.95 -8.09
N ALA A 62 -3.62 -9.92 -8.65
CA ALA A 62 -4.95 -9.95 -9.25
C ALA A 62 -4.92 -10.22 -10.77
N ASP A 63 -3.89 -9.77 -11.49
CA ASP A 63 -3.83 -9.83 -12.98
C ASP A 63 -3.69 -11.25 -13.61
N GLY A 64 -3.90 -12.30 -12.82
CA GLY A 64 -3.71 -13.69 -13.25
C GLY A 64 -4.98 -14.13 -13.94
N ARG A 65 -4.92 -14.32 -15.27
CA ARG A 65 -6.10 -14.79 -16.01
C ARG A 65 -6.37 -16.27 -15.69
N PRO A 66 -7.64 -16.73 -15.75
CA PRO A 66 -7.99 -18.13 -15.46
C PRO A 66 -7.18 -19.15 -16.29
N ASN A 67 -6.86 -18.79 -17.54
CA ASN A 67 -6.13 -19.64 -18.48
C ASN A 67 -4.63 -19.32 -18.55
N ARG A 68 -4.16 -18.35 -17.75
CA ARG A 68 -2.74 -17.99 -17.63
C ARG A 68 -2.48 -17.47 -16.21
N PRO A 69 -2.57 -18.34 -15.19
CA PRO A 69 -2.23 -17.95 -13.84
C PRO A 69 -0.76 -17.51 -13.80
N ARG A 70 -0.43 -16.57 -12.92
CA ARG A 70 0.98 -16.28 -12.69
C ARG A 70 1.70 -17.50 -12.13
N SER A 71 2.94 -17.67 -12.54
CA SER A 71 3.84 -18.70 -12.03
C SER A 71 4.21 -18.49 -10.57
N TYR A 72 4.08 -17.27 -10.03
CA TYR A 72 4.34 -16.94 -8.64
C TYR A 72 3.41 -15.83 -8.14
N LYS A 73 3.34 -15.71 -6.81
CA LYS A 73 2.65 -14.63 -6.12
C LYS A 73 3.66 -13.80 -5.34
N LEU A 74 3.41 -12.51 -5.25
CA LEU A 74 4.18 -11.63 -4.38
C LEU A 74 3.52 -11.57 -3.00
N SER A 75 4.31 -11.28 -1.97
CA SER A 75 3.82 -11.10 -0.61
C SER A 75 4.58 -9.97 0.07
N ILE A 76 3.93 -9.31 1.01
CA ILE A 76 4.55 -8.27 1.84
C ILE A 76 5.68 -8.91 2.67
N ASN A 77 6.89 -8.37 2.54
CA ASN A 77 8.10 -8.84 3.24
C ASN A 77 8.72 -7.72 4.10
N GLU A 78 9.87 -7.96 4.72
CA GLU A 78 10.56 -6.98 5.57
C GLU A 78 11.07 -5.73 4.84
N PHE A 79 11.08 -5.74 3.51
CA PHE A 79 11.57 -4.65 2.64
C PHE A 79 10.43 -3.87 1.99
N ALA A 80 9.19 -4.07 2.44
CA ALA A 80 8.02 -3.43 1.85
C ALA A 80 8.04 -1.89 1.94
N ASP A 81 8.85 -1.30 2.82
CA ASP A 81 9.07 0.15 2.96
C ASP A 81 10.25 0.70 2.13
N GLN A 82 10.85 -0.13 1.27
CA GLN A 82 11.97 0.24 0.42
C GLN A 82 11.55 0.42 -1.03
N THR A 83 12.19 1.37 -1.70
CA THR A 83 12.15 1.49 -3.15
C THR A 83 12.98 0.39 -3.81
N ASN A 84 12.71 0.12 -5.09
CA ASN A 84 13.51 -0.84 -5.86
C ASN A 84 15.02 -0.51 -5.90
N GLN A 85 15.39 0.77 -5.84
CA GLN A 85 16.80 1.19 -5.82
C GLN A 85 17.43 0.89 -4.46
N GLU A 86 16.74 1.24 -3.36
CA GLU A 86 17.20 0.93 -2.00
C GLU A 86 17.34 -0.59 -1.80
N PHE A 87 16.36 -1.37 -2.26
CA PHE A 87 16.39 -2.83 -2.17
C PHE A 87 17.58 -3.44 -2.93
N LYS A 88 17.93 -2.89 -4.10
CA LYS A 88 19.11 -3.32 -4.86
C LYS A 88 20.42 -2.92 -4.20
N ALA A 89 20.48 -1.78 -3.52
CA ALA A 89 21.68 -1.33 -2.82
C ALA A 89 21.92 -2.10 -1.52
N TYR A 90 20.85 -2.66 -0.93
CA TYR A 90 20.91 -3.48 0.27
C TYR A 90 21.47 -4.90 0.02
N ARG A 91 21.37 -5.41 -1.20
CA ARG A 91 21.76 -6.76 -1.61
C ARG A 91 23.09 -6.77 -2.36
#